data_AF-A0A2T1CXQ0-F1
#
_entry.id   AF-A0A2T1CXQ0-F1
#
_cell.length_a   1.000
_cell.length_b   1.000
_cell.length_c   1.000
_cell.angle_alpha   90.00
_cell.angle_beta   90.00
_cell.angle_gamma   90.00
#
_symmetry.space_group_name_H-M   'P 1'
#
loop_
_entity.id
_entity.type
_entity.pdbx_description
1 polymer ?
#
loop_
_entity_poly.entity_id
_entity_poly.type
_entity_poly.pdbx_seq_one_letter_code
_entity_poly.pdbx_strand_id
1 'polypeptide(L)'
;MHASQAETERVQGLRQAYRDQIRDIRPDDLVFLDEAGVNLMMARLYARALPGHRATGERPYKKGRNVTLVGAMSLNGMVAALTFEGGLNGDVFKYFVEQMLVPNLWVGACVVMDNLSSHGVEGV
;
A
#
# COMPACT_ATOMS: atom_id res chain seq x y z
N MET A 1 9.82 12.39 13.52
CA MET A 1 8.40 12.58 13.88
C MET A 1 7.92 11.22 14.37
N HIS A 2 7.60 11.06 15.67
CA HIS A 2 7.12 9.79 16.23
C HIS A 2 5.62 9.92 16.50
N ALA A 3 4.83 8.96 16.02
CA ALA A 3 3.39 8.95 16.25
C ALA A 3 3.09 8.52 17.70
N SER A 4 3.16 9.46 18.64
CA SER A 4 2.92 9.23 20.07
C SER A 4 1.53 8.63 20.39
N GLN A 5 0.57 8.79 19.48
CA GLN A 5 -0.76 8.19 19.57
C GLN A 5 -0.72 6.65 19.61
N ALA A 6 0.28 6.03 18.97
CA ALA A 6 0.46 4.59 18.95
C ALA A 6 0.68 3.99 20.34
N GLU A 7 1.25 4.77 21.27
CA GLU A 7 1.60 4.33 22.62
C GLU A 7 0.48 4.57 23.64
N THR A 8 -0.64 5.18 23.22
CA THR A 8 -1.77 5.39 24.13
C THR A 8 -2.41 4.06 24.52
N GLU A 9 -2.83 3.91 25.77
CA GLU A 9 -3.49 2.69 26.28
C GLU A 9 -4.67 2.28 25.41
N ARG A 10 -5.44 3.26 24.93
CA ARG A 10 -6.56 3.03 23.99
C ARG A 10 -6.10 2.34 22.71
N VAL A 11 -5.05 2.83 22.06
CA VAL A 11 -4.56 2.26 20.80
C VAL A 11 -3.88 0.91 21.03
N GLN A 12 -3.16 0.74 22.13
CA GLN A 12 -2.59 -0.56 22.50
C GLN A 12 -3.69 -1.60 22.76
N GLY A 13 -4.77 -1.22 23.46
CA GLY A 13 -5.95 -2.07 23.66
C GLY A 13 -6.62 -2.46 22.34
N LEU A 14 -6.81 -1.51 21.42
CA LEU A 14 -7.37 -1.79 20.08
C LEU A 14 -6.48 -2.73 19.27
N ARG A 15 -5.15 -2.57 19.32
CA ARG A 15 -4.22 -3.47 18.64
C ARG A 15 -4.25 -4.88 19.22
N GLN A 16 -4.37 -5.01 20.54
CA GLN A 16 -4.49 -6.31 21.17
C GLN A 16 -5.79 -7.00 20.77
N ALA A 17 -6.91 -6.30 20.82
CA ALA A 17 -8.20 -6.82 20.38
C ALA A 17 -8.18 -7.25 18.91
N TYR A 18 -7.58 -6.44 18.03
CA TYR A 18 -7.41 -6.79 16.62
C TYR A 18 -6.53 -8.04 16.43
N ARG A 19 -5.40 -8.14 17.16
CA ARG A 19 -4.55 -9.33 17.14
C ARG A 19 -5.31 -10.58 17.57
N ASP A 20 -6.14 -10.47 18.59
CA ASP A 20 -6.96 -11.58 19.08
C ASP A 20 -8.01 -11.99 18.05
N GLN A 21 -8.58 -11.03 17.31
CA GLN A 21 -9.53 -11.29 16.23
C GLN A 21 -8.89 -12.03 15.04
N ILE A 22 -7.70 -11.64 14.61
CA ILE A 22 -7.06 -12.24 13.41
C ILE A 22 -6.25 -13.51 13.72
N ARG A 23 -6.02 -13.82 15.00
CA ARG A 23 -5.09 -14.88 15.44
C ARG A 23 -5.43 -16.26 14.88
N ASP A 24 -6.72 -16.55 14.75
CA ASP A 24 -7.21 -17.87 14.34
C ASP A 24 -7.32 -18.01 12.82
N ILE A 25 -7.05 -16.94 12.07
CA ILE A 25 -7.02 -16.98 10.60
C ILE A 25 -5.70 -17.61 10.18
N ARG A 26 -5.78 -18.60 9.28
CA ARG A 26 -4.58 -19.24 8.76
C ARG A 26 -3.73 -18.21 8.02
N PRO A 27 -2.40 -18.20 8.19
CA PRO A 27 -1.54 -17.28 7.46
C PRO A 27 -1.69 -17.38 5.93
N ASP A 28 -1.98 -18.58 5.41
CA ASP A 28 -2.24 -18.81 3.99
C ASP A 28 -3.49 -18.09 3.47
N ASP A 29 -4.44 -17.79 4.35
CA ASP A 29 -5.72 -17.13 4.04
C ASP A 29 -5.65 -15.60 4.16
N LEU A 30 -4.54 -15.04 4.65
CA LEU A 30 -4.37 -13.60 4.80
C LEU A 30 -3.91 -12.94 3.49
N VAL A 31 -4.64 -11.89 3.10
CA VAL A 31 -4.33 -11.03 1.96
C VAL A 31 -4.18 -9.60 2.44
N PHE A 32 -2.98 -9.03 2.36
CA PHE A 32 -2.68 -7.68 2.81
C PHE A 32 -2.80 -6.70 1.65
N LEU A 33 -3.65 -5.69 1.81
CA LEU A 33 -3.85 -4.60 0.86
C LEU A 33 -3.19 -3.33 1.41
N ASP A 34 -2.39 -2.67 0.57
CA ASP A 34 -1.79 -1.38 0.90
C ASP A 34 -1.64 -0.50 -0.36
N GLU A 35 -1.38 0.78 -0.12
CA GLU A 35 -1.16 1.80 -1.13
C GLU A 35 0.25 2.38 -1.08
N ALA A 36 0.83 2.64 -2.26
CA ALA A 36 2.11 3.32 -2.39
C ALA A 36 2.06 4.42 -3.46
N GLY A 37 2.40 5.65 -3.05
CA GLY A 37 2.60 6.76 -3.98
C GLY A 37 4.04 6.85 -4.45
N VAL A 38 4.24 6.88 -5.77
CA VAL A 38 5.55 7.07 -6.42
C VAL A 38 5.55 8.40 -7.16
N ASN A 39 6.50 9.27 -6.80
CA ASN A 39 6.73 10.49 -7.56
C ASN A 39 7.72 10.20 -8.71
N LEU A 40 7.26 10.32 -9.96
CA LEU A 40 8.08 10.02 -11.13
C LEU A 40 9.25 11.01 -11.36
N MET A 41 9.33 12.09 -10.59
CA MET A 41 10.45 13.04 -10.61
C MET A 41 11.60 12.62 -9.69
N MET A 42 11.47 11.53 -8.93
CA MET A 42 12.53 11.08 -8.04
C MET A 42 13.80 10.74 -8.83
N ALA A 43 14.89 11.44 -8.50
CA ALA A 43 16.22 11.18 -9.02
C ALA A 43 17.20 11.02 -7.86
N ARG A 44 18.29 10.29 -8.06
CA ARG A 44 19.34 10.14 -7.04
C ARG A 44 19.98 11.50 -6.76
N LEU A 45 19.97 11.91 -5.49
CA LEU A 45 20.60 13.17 -5.05
C LEU A 45 22.11 13.05 -4.87
N TYR A 46 22.62 11.83 -4.67
CA TYR A 46 24.02 11.57 -4.36
C TYR A 46 24.54 10.42 -5.22
N ALA A 47 25.78 10.57 -5.68
CA ALA A 47 26.55 9.56 -6.39
C ALA A 47 28.02 9.68 -6.01
N ARG A 48 28.78 8.59 -6.21
CA ARG A 48 30.23 8.57 -5.97
C ARG A 48 30.94 8.26 -7.29
N ALA A 49 32.08 8.90 -7.49
CA ALA A 49 32.98 8.65 -8.62
C ALA A 49 34.40 8.49 -8.09
N LEU A 50 35.27 7.89 -8.91
CA LEU A 50 36.69 7.80 -8.61
C LEU A 50 37.33 9.19 -8.52
N PRO A 51 38.45 9.34 -7.80
CA PRO A 51 39.21 10.59 -7.80
C PRO A 51 39.47 11.11 -9.22
N GLY A 52 39.32 12.42 -9.42
CA GLY A 52 39.46 13.07 -10.73
C GLY A 52 38.25 12.96 -11.66
N HIS A 53 37.20 12.21 -11.29
CA HIS A 53 36.01 12.03 -12.13
C HIS A 53 34.78 12.70 -11.52
N ARG A 54 33.92 13.28 -12.37
CA ARG A 54 32.63 13.85 -11.95
C ARG A 54 31.57 12.76 -11.97
N ALA A 55 30.84 12.61 -10.87
CA ALA A 55 29.62 11.80 -10.87
C ALA A 55 28.51 12.56 -11.59
N THR A 56 27.96 11.97 -12.65
CA THR A 56 26.86 12.53 -13.44
C THR A 56 25.61 11.67 -13.30
N GLY A 57 24.44 12.29 -13.44
CA GLY A 57 23.16 11.60 -13.43
C GLY A 57 22.12 12.38 -14.22
N GLU A 58 21.12 11.67 -14.71
CA GLU A 58 19.99 12.25 -15.43
C GLU A 58 18.79 12.41 -14.50
N ARG A 59 17.97 13.43 -14.76
CA ARG A 59 16.70 13.61 -14.07
C ARG A 59 15.60 14.00 -15.07
N PRO A 60 14.35 13.60 -14.82
CA PRO A 60 13.22 14.05 -15.62
C PRO A 60 13.10 15.59 -15.63
N TYR A 61 12.96 16.18 -16.82
CA TYR A 61 12.84 17.64 -16.99
C TYR A 61 11.43 18.18 -16.72
N LYS A 62 10.39 17.43 -17.09
CA LYS A 62 8.99 17.83 -16.89
C LYS A 62 8.58 17.62 -15.43
N LYS A 63 7.59 18.40 -14.95
CA LYS A 63 6.93 18.12 -13.66
C LYS A 63 6.42 16.67 -13.69
N GLY A 64 6.95 15.84 -12.80
CA GLY A 64 6.55 14.45 -12.67
C GLY A 64 5.11 14.34 -12.18
N ARG A 65 4.42 13.29 -12.63
CA ARG A 65 3.10 12.91 -12.10
C ARG A 65 3.31 12.04 -10.86
N ASN A 66 2.39 12.14 -9.91
CA ASN A 66 2.30 11.19 -8.82
C ASN A 66 1.48 10.00 -9.33
N VAL A 67 2.08 8.83 -9.25
CA VAL A 67 1.45 7.57 -9.60
C VAL A 67 1.18 6.83 -8.30
N THR A 68 -0.05 6.38 -8.12
CA THR A 68 -0.46 5.56 -6.99
C THR A 68 -0.53 4.12 -7.43
N LEU A 69 0.04 3.24 -6.62
CA LEU A 69 -0.07 1.79 -6.72
C LEU A 69 -0.95 1.31 -5.57
N VAL A 70 -2.01 0.58 -5.86
CA VAL A 70 -2.74 -0.23 -4.89
C VAL A 70 -2.34 -1.68 -5.14
N GLY A 71 -1.93 -2.39 -4.09
CA GLY A 71 -1.49 -3.77 -4.19
C GLY A 71 -2.11 -4.63 -3.10
N ALA A 72 -2.49 -5.85 -3.46
CA ALA A 72 -2.90 -6.89 -2.53
C ALA A 72 -1.95 -8.09 -2.65
N MET A 73 -1.44 -8.58 -1.53
CA MET A 73 -0.43 -9.65 -1.49
C MET A 73 -0.76 -10.70 -0.43
N SER A 74 -0.56 -11.97 -0.77
CA SER A 74 -0.65 -13.13 0.12
C SER A 74 0.73 -13.76 0.32
N LEU A 75 0.82 -14.82 1.12
CA LEU A 75 2.05 -15.62 1.23
C LEU A 75 2.51 -16.24 -0.10
N ASN A 76 1.58 -16.44 -1.04
CA ASN A 76 1.87 -16.98 -2.36
C ASN A 76 2.26 -15.90 -3.39
N GLY A 77 2.31 -14.63 -2.97
CA GLY A 77 2.69 -13.49 -3.81
C GLY A 77 1.54 -12.53 -4.09
N MET A 78 1.71 -11.71 -5.13
CA MET A 78 0.77 -10.66 -5.52
C MET A 78 -0.56 -11.27 -6.00
N VAL A 79 -1.66 -10.85 -5.38
CA VAL A 79 -3.03 -11.26 -5.73
C VAL A 79 -3.63 -10.31 -6.76
N ALA A 80 -3.47 -9.00 -6.54
CA ALA A 80 -3.93 -7.97 -7.46
C ALA A 80 -3.08 -6.70 -7.32
N ALA A 81 -2.95 -5.93 -8.40
CA ALA A 81 -2.26 -4.65 -8.39
C ALA A 81 -2.87 -3.70 -9.42
N LEU A 82 -3.00 -2.42 -9.07
CA LEU A 82 -3.46 -1.36 -9.95
C LEU A 82 -2.59 -0.12 -9.79
N THR A 83 -2.10 0.39 -10.93
CA THR A 83 -1.28 1.60 -11.00
C THR A 83 -2.03 2.67 -11.77
N PHE A 84 -2.21 3.86 -11.20
CA PHE A 84 -2.94 4.96 -11.82
C PHE A 84 -2.37 6.33 -11.42
N GLU A 85 -2.71 7.37 -12.17
CA GLU A 85 -2.30 8.74 -11.86
C GLU A 85 -3.32 9.42 -10.93
N GLY A 86 -2.83 10.11 -9.91
CA GLY A 86 -3.68 10.76 -8.90
C GLY A 86 -3.79 9.98 -7.59
N GLY A 87 -4.61 10.46 -6.67
CA GLY A 87 -4.82 9.82 -5.36
C GLY A 87 -5.96 8.79 -5.41
N LEU A 88 -5.89 7.78 -4.53
CA LEU A 88 -6.98 6.81 -4.42
C LEU A 88 -8.24 7.49 -3.88
N ASN A 89 -9.35 7.31 -4.59
CA ASN A 89 -10.68 7.67 -4.15
C ASN A 89 -11.57 6.42 -4.09
N GLY A 90 -12.77 6.56 -3.53
CA GLY A 90 -13.68 5.44 -3.33
C GLY A 90 -14.07 4.71 -4.62
N ASP A 91 -14.21 5.43 -5.75
CA ASP A 91 -14.60 4.81 -7.03
C ASP A 91 -13.48 3.94 -7.59
N VAL A 92 -12.23 4.43 -7.55
CA VAL A 92 -11.06 3.66 -8.00
C VAL A 92 -10.82 2.47 -7.07
N PHE A 93 -11.01 2.65 -5.76
CA PHE A 93 -10.90 1.56 -4.79
C PHE A 93 -11.96 0.48 -5.03
N LYS A 94 -13.22 0.87 -5.19
CA LYS A 94 -14.32 -0.05 -5.51
C LYS A 94 -14.06 -0.82 -6.79
N TYR A 95 -13.61 -0.12 -7.84
CA TYR A 95 -13.21 -0.76 -9.10
C TYR A 95 -12.08 -1.78 -8.87
N PHE A 96 -11.04 -1.43 -8.12
CA PHE A 96 -9.95 -2.33 -7.80
C PHE A 96 -10.47 -3.59 -7.07
N VAL A 97 -11.32 -3.41 -6.06
CA VAL A 97 -11.87 -4.52 -5.28
C VAL A 97 -12.72 -5.43 -6.16
N GLU A 98 -13.72 -4.90 -6.85
CA GLU A 98 -14.69 -5.68 -7.62
C GLU A 98 -14.06 -6.35 -8.85
N GLN A 99 -13.20 -5.62 -9.57
CA GLN A 99 -12.73 -6.06 -10.89
C GLN A 99 -11.38 -6.75 -10.85
N MET A 100 -10.56 -6.50 -9.82
CA MET A 100 -9.19 -7.00 -9.75
C MET A 100 -8.93 -7.89 -8.54
N LEU A 101 -9.40 -7.51 -7.35
CA LEU A 101 -9.11 -8.27 -6.14
C LEU A 101 -10.04 -9.49 -5.99
N VAL A 102 -11.35 -9.25 -5.88
CA VAL A 102 -12.36 -10.28 -5.60
C VAL A 102 -12.29 -11.48 -6.55
N PRO A 103 -12.09 -11.30 -7.88
CA PRO A 103 -11.99 -12.44 -8.80
C PRO A 103 -10.81 -13.38 -8.52
N ASN A 104 -9.79 -12.91 -7.82
CA ASN A 104 -8.58 -13.66 -7.47
C ASN A 104 -8.58 -14.17 -6.03
N LEU A 105 -9.61 -13.88 -5.24
CA LEU A 105 -9.76 -14.38 -3.88
C LEU A 105 -10.35 -15.80 -3.88
N TRP A 106 -9.96 -16.58 -2.88
CA TRP A 106 -10.48 -17.92 -2.63
C TRP A 106 -11.47 -17.91 -1.47
N VAL A 107 -12.25 -18.99 -1.36
CA VAL A 107 -13.14 -19.20 -0.22
C VAL A 107 -12.31 -19.25 1.07
N GLY A 108 -12.62 -18.38 2.02
CA GLY A 108 -11.90 -18.26 3.29
C GLY A 108 -10.80 -17.18 3.30
N ALA A 109 -10.48 -16.57 2.16
CA ALA A 109 -9.54 -15.46 2.10
C ALA A 109 -10.02 -14.29 2.98
N CYS A 110 -9.13 -13.76 3.81
CA CYS A 110 -9.36 -12.61 4.66
C CYS A 110 -8.48 -11.45 4.19
N VAL A 111 -9.13 -10.39 3.72
CA VAL A 111 -8.45 -9.15 3.32
C VAL A 111 -8.18 -8.30 4.56
N VAL A 112 -6.93 -7.91 4.73
CA VAL A 112 -6.45 -6.99 5.75
C VAL A 112 -6.05 -5.69 5.09
N MET A 113 -6.65 -4.59 5.53
CA MET A 113 -6.36 -3.23 5.06
C MET A 113 -6.44 -2.25 6.24
N ASP A 114 -5.88 -1.05 6.08
CA ASP A 114 -6.04 0.00 7.06
C ASP A 114 -7.45 0.64 6.99
N ASN A 115 -7.80 1.38 8.03
CA ASN A 115 -9.12 1.98 8.17
C ASN A 115 -9.15 3.42 7.60
N LEU A 116 -8.75 3.57 6.34
CA LEU A 116 -8.82 4.85 5.64
C LEU A 116 -10.27 5.12 5.21
N SER A 117 -10.70 6.38 5.22
CA SER A 117 -12.06 6.74 4.78
C SER A 117 -12.36 6.34 3.33
N SER A 118 -11.33 6.32 2.48
CA SER A 118 -11.44 5.88 1.08
C SER A 118 -11.75 4.39 0.94
N HIS A 119 -11.58 3.59 2.00
CA HIS A 119 -11.89 2.17 2.03
C HIS A 119 -13.34 1.88 2.42
N GLY A 120 -14.01 2.81 3.12
CA GLY A 120 -15.40 2.66 3.57
C GLY A 120 -16.42 3.03 2.48
N VAL A 121 -16.31 2.42 1.30
CA VAL A 121 -17.20 2.68 0.16
C VAL A 121 -18.39 1.73 0.20
N GLU A 122 -19.59 2.20 -0.14
CA GLU A 122 -20.78 1.35 -0.18
C GLU A 122 -20.59 0.18 -1.18
N GLY A 123 -20.68 -1.04 -0.64
CA GLY A 123 -20.51 -2.29 -1.39
C GLY A 123 -19.11 -2.92 -1.30
N VAL A 124 -18.20 -2.33 -0.51
CA VAL A 124 -16.88 -2.90 -0.15
C VAL A 124 -16.81 -3.24 1.33
#